data_AF-A0A9E3YRH9-F1
#
_entry.id   AF-A0A9E3YRH9-F1
#
_cell.length_a   1.000
_cell.length_b   1.000
_cell.length_c   1.000
_cell.angle_alpha   90.00
_cell.angle_beta   90.00
_cell.angle_gamma   90.00
#
_symmetry.space_group_name_H-M   'P 1'
#
loop_
_entity.id
_entity.type
_entity.pdbx_description
1 polymer ?
#
loop_
_entity_poly.entity_id
_entity_poly.type
_entity_poly.pdbx_seq_one_letter_code
_entity_poly.pdbx_strand_id
1 'polypeptide(L)' 'MSKGHTLQDPFLNVLRKERIPVSIYLVNGIKLQGQIESF' A
#
# COMPACT_ATOMS: atom_id res chain seq x y z
N MET A 1 16.93 6.89 13.77
CA MET A 1 16.41 6.45 12.46
C MET A 1 15.60 5.18 12.70
N SER A 2 14.28 5.30 12.79
CA SER A 2 13.37 4.20 13.13
C SER A 2 13.41 3.10 12.06
N LYS A 3 13.81 1.89 12.44
CA LYS A 3 14.00 0.72 11.57
C LYS A 3 12.71 0.18 10.90
N GLY A 4 11.56 0.84 11.09
CA GLY A 4 10.25 0.38 10.64
C GLY A 4 9.76 0.93 9.29
N HIS A 5 10.31 2.05 8.82
CA HIS A 5 9.87 2.70 7.57
C HIS A 5 10.60 2.20 6.32
N THR A 6 11.61 1.34 6.47
CA THR A 6 12.46 0.95 5.34
C THR A 6 11.73 0.09 4.31
N LEU A 7 10.63 -0.58 4.67
CA LEU A 7 9.85 -1.40 3.73
C LEU A 7 8.59 -0.69 3.21
N GLN A 8 7.92 0.10 4.05
CA GLN A 8 6.61 0.66 3.73
C GLN A 8 6.66 1.58 2.50
N ASP A 9 7.46 2.64 2.54
CA ASP A 9 7.47 3.63 1.46
C ASP A 9 7.97 3.04 0.13
N PRO A 10 9.05 2.21 0.10
CA PRO A 10 9.44 1.55 -1.14
C PRO A 10 8.36 0.61 -1.69
N PHE A 11 7.70 -0.16 -0.83
CA PHE A 11 6.64 -1.10 -1.23
C PHE A 11 5.43 -0.36 -1.82
N LEU A 12 4.90 0.65 -1.11
CA LEU A 12 3.76 1.45 -1.58
C LEU A 12 4.10 2.24 -2.86
N ASN A 13 5.34 2.70 -3.01
CA ASN A 13 5.77 3.43 -4.21
C ASN A 13 5.84 2.53 -5.45
N VAL A 14 6.26 1.26 -5.31
CA VAL A 14 6.24 0.28 -6.42
C VAL A 14 4.79 0.03 -6.84
N LEU A 15 3.91 -0.28 -5.90
CA LEU A 15 2.48 -0.52 -6.16
C LEU A 15 1.81 0.66 -6.89
N ARG A 16 2.10 1.89 -6.47
CA ARG A 16 1.60 3.13 -7.09
C ARG A 16 2.16 3.33 -8.50
N LYS A 17 3.48 3.25 -8.68
CA LYS A 17 4.15 3.49 -9.97
C LYS A 17 3.73 2.50 -11.05
N GLU A 18 3.62 1.23 -10.68
CA GLU A 18 3.25 0.15 -11.60
C GLU A 18 1.73 -0.04 -11.73
N ARG A 19 0.94 0.76 -11.01
CA ARG A 19 -0.53 0.66 -10.96
C ARG A 19 -0.99 -0.77 -10.69
N ILE A 20 -0.35 -1.44 -9.73
CA ILE A 20 -0.67 -2.81 -9.37
C ILE A 20 -2.05 -2.85 -8.71
N PRO A 21 -3.00 -3.69 -9.18
CA PRO A 21 -4.27 -3.89 -8.48
C PRO A 21 -4.02 -4.53 -7.10
N VAL A 22 -4.53 -3.90 -6.05
CA VAL A 22 -4.36 -4.35 -4.66
C VAL A 22 -5.70 -4.65 -4.00
N SER A 23 -5.65 -5.48 -2.94
CA SER A 23 -6.73 -5.65 -1.99
C SER A 23 -6.29 -5.12 -0.63
N ILE A 24 -7.02 -4.13 -0.09
CA ILE A 24 -6.74 -3.54 1.23
C ILE A 24 -7.79 -4.03 2.21
N TYR A 25 -7.36 -4.57 3.33
CA TYR A 25 -8.23 -5.02 4.41
C TYR A 25 -8.22 -3.98 5.52
N LEU A 26 -9.39 -3.39 5.79
CA LEU A 26 -9.59 -2.47 6.90
C LEU A 26 -9.64 -3.26 8.22
N VAL A 27 -9.35 -2.60 9.35
CA VAL A 27 -9.36 -3.23 10.68
C VAL A 27 -10.72 -3.81 11.08
N ASN A 28 -11.81 -3.30 10.48
CA ASN A 28 -13.16 -3.82 10.66
C ASN A 28 -13.50 -5.01 9.75
N GLY A 29 -12.55 -5.50 8.95
CA GLY A 29 -12.69 -6.65 8.05
C GLY A 29 -13.19 -6.32 6.64
N ILE A 30 -13.54 -5.07 6.33
CA ILE A 30 -13.95 -4.68 4.97
C ILE A 30 -12.76 -4.80 4.00
N LYS A 31 -12.98 -5.42 2.85
CA LYS A 31 -12.03 -5.51 1.74
C LYS A 31 -12.32 -4.41 0.71
N LEU A 32 -11.33 -3.56 0.44
CA LEU A 32 -11.33 -2.61 -0.67
C LEU A 32 -10.46 -3.16 -1.80
N GLN A 33 -10.83 -2.87 -3.04
CA GLN A 33 -10.06 -3.25 -4.23
C GLN A 33 -9.83 -2.03 -5.11
N GLY A 34 -8.61 -1.87 -5.63
CA GLY A 34 -8.26 -0.73 -6.47
C GLY A 34 -6.76 -0.63 -6.73
N GLN A 35 -6.33 0.54 -7.15
CA GLN A 35 -4.91 0.90 -7.33
C GLN A 35 -4.57 2.05 -6.38
N ILE A 36 -3.31 2.14 -5.97
CA ILE A 36 -2.83 3.23 -5.11
C ILE A 36 -2.52 4.45 -5.99
N GLU A 37 -3.13 5.59 -5.70
CA GLU A 37 -2.87 6.86 -6.41
C GLU A 37 -1.85 7.74 -5.66
N SER A 38 -1.99 7.85 -4.33
CA SER A 38 -1.09 8.58 -3.41
C SER A 38 -1.10 7.96 -2.01
N PHE A 39 -0.09 8.27 -1.18
CA PHE A 39 0.03 7.85 0.23
C PHE A 39 0.97 8.77 1.01
#